data_AF-A0A1V3WWK2-F1
#
_entry.id   AF-A0A1V3WWK2-F1
#
_cell.length_a   1.000
_cell.length_b   1.000
_cell.length_c   1.000
_cell.angle_alpha   90.00
_cell.angle_beta   90.00
_cell.angle_gamma   90.00
#
_symmetry.space_group_name_H-M   'P 1'
#
loop_
_entity.id
_entity.type
_entity.pdbx_description
1 polymer ?
#
loop_
_entity_poly.entity_id
_entity_poly.type
_entity_poly.pdbx_seq_one_letter_code
_entity_poly.pdbx_strand_id
1 'polypeptide(L)' 'MTGTRDKTYNLIWYTEQCLDNALRLETYIEDAERDDDRETADLFRKAQADSRKGAELAKQLLAQRL' A
#
# COMPACT_ATOMS: atom_id res chain seq x y z
N MET A 1 -29.33 2.19 4.19
CA MET A 1 -27.98 2.36 3.60
C MET A 1 -28.08 3.41 2.51
N THR A 2 -27.58 4.62 2.74
CA THR A 2 -27.67 5.74 1.78
C THR A 2 -26.65 5.54 0.67
N GLY A 3 -27.13 5.40 -0.57
CA GLY A 3 -26.39 4.95 -1.76
C GLY A 3 -25.41 5.96 -2.38
N THR A 4 -24.84 6.89 -1.62
CA THR A 4 -23.70 7.68 -2.12
C THR A 4 -22.45 6.82 -1.95
N ARG A 5 -21.98 6.16 -3.01
CA ARG A 5 -20.61 5.63 -3.05
C ARG A 5 -19.69 6.83 -2.87
N ASP A 6 -19.19 7.01 -1.66
CA ASP A 6 -18.28 8.09 -1.34
C ASP A 6 -16.94 7.81 -2.05
N LYS A 7 -16.81 8.38 -3.25
CA LYS A 7 -15.63 8.22 -4.11
C LYS A 7 -14.37 8.76 -3.42
N THR A 8 -14.53 9.63 -2.43
CA THR A 8 -13.45 10.15 -1.59
C THR A 8 -13.11 9.13 -0.51
N TYR A 9 -14.13 8.57 0.16
CA TYR A 9 -13.93 7.48 1.13
C TYR A 9 -13.16 6.29 0.55
N ASN A 10 -13.54 5.82 -0.64
CA ASN A 10 -12.83 4.71 -1.28
C ASN A 10 -11.35 5.03 -1.56
N LEU A 11 -11.04 6.29 -1.87
CA LEU A 11 -9.69 6.72 -2.18
C LEU A 11 -8.86 6.94 -0.91
N ILE A 12 -9.46 7.44 0.17
CA ILE A 12 -8.86 7.48 1.51
C ILE A 12 -8.54 6.05 1.96
N TRP A 13 -9.53 5.16 1.94
CA TRP A 13 -9.36 3.77 2.33
C TRP A 13 -8.25 3.08 1.51
N TYR A 14 -8.24 3.26 0.18
CA TYR A 14 -7.17 2.72 -0.66
C TYR A 14 -5.78 3.27 -0.28
N THR A 15 -5.69 4.57 0.01
CA THR A 15 -4.43 5.20 0.45
C THR A 15 -3.95 4.58 1.76
N GLU A 16 -4.84 4.42 2.74
CA GLU A 16 -4.53 3.78 4.03
C GLU A 16 -4.05 2.34 3.83
N GLN A 17 -4.76 1.53 3.03
CA GLN A 17 -4.35 0.16 2.75
C GLN A 17 -2.98 0.06 2.09
N CYS A 18 -2.65 0.97 1.16
CA CYS A 18 -1.34 1.00 0.54
C CYS A 18 -0.23 1.35 1.56
N LEU A 19 -0.47 2.30 2.46
CA LEU A 19 0.51 2.69 3.48
C LEU A 19 0.71 1.57 4.53
N ASP A 20 -0.39 0.99 5.02
CA ASP A 20 -0.36 -0.12 5.98
C ASP A 20 0.36 -1.34 5.40
N ASN A 21 0.08 -1.66 4.13
CA ASN A 21 0.73 -2.78 3.47
C ASN A 21 2.23 -2.53 3.25
N ALA A 22 2.62 -1.31 2.87
CA ALA A 22 4.03 -0.96 2.70
C ALA A 22 4.83 -1.13 4.00
N LEU A 23 4.25 -0.74 5.15
CA LEU A 23 4.86 -0.93 6.46
C LEU A 23 4.91 -2.41 6.86
N ARG A 24 3.81 -3.15 6.67
CA ARG A 24 3.75 -4.59 6.99
C ARG A 24 4.78 -5.39 6.19
N LEU A 25 4.99 -5.04 4.93
CA LEU A 25 5.97 -5.69 4.08
C LEU A 25 7.42 -5.47 4.56
N GLU A 26 7.73 -4.44 5.36
CA GLU A 26 9.07 -4.29 5.96
C GLU A 26 9.39 -5.48 6.86
N THR A 27 8.47 -5.87 7.74
CA THR A 27 8.63 -7.04 8.59
C THR A 27 8.76 -8.32 7.78
N TYR A 28 7.94 -8.47 6.73
CA TYR A 28 7.98 -9.69 5.90
C TYR A 28 9.28 -9.82 5.10
N ILE A 29 9.84 -8.69 4.64
CA ILE A 29 11.15 -8.65 4.00
C ILE A 29 12.23 -9.06 5.00
N GLU A 30 12.22 -8.50 6.21
CA GLU A 30 13.19 -8.85 7.26
C GLU A 30 13.13 -10.33 7.63
N ASP A 31 11.93 -10.90 7.76
CA ASP A 31 11.76 -12.31 8.10
C ASP A 31 12.26 -13.22 6.95
N ALA A 32 11.94 -12.90 5.70
CA ALA A 32 12.45 -13.65 4.54
C ALA A 32 13.98 -13.55 4.40
N GLU A 33 14.57 -12.39 4.71
CA GLU A 33 16.03 -12.22 4.75
C GLU A 33 16.69 -13.06 5.86
N ARG A 34 16.07 -13.15 7.05
CA ARG A 34 16.56 -13.99 8.16
C ARG A 34 16.55 -15.47 7.82
N ASP A 35 15.58 -15.90 7.00
CA ASP A 35 15.42 -17.28 6.56
C ASP A 35 16.21 -17.61 5.26
N ASP A 36 17.01 -16.66 4.73
CA ASP A 36 17.72 -16.73 3.43
C ASP A 36 16.79 -17.05 2.23
N ASP A 37 15.49 -16.75 2.36
CA ASP A 37 14.49 -16.85 1.29
C ASP A 37 14.51 -15.57 0.41
N ARG A 38 15.47 -15.53 -0.50
CA ARG A 38 15.70 -14.39 -1.38
C ARG A 38 14.56 -14.15 -2.38
N GLU A 39 13.92 -15.22 -2.84
CA GLU A 39 12.83 -15.12 -3.81
C GLU A 39 11.63 -14.39 -3.19
N THR A 40 11.29 -14.77 -1.96
CA THR A 40 10.20 -14.14 -1.21
C THR A 40 10.54 -12.71 -0.79
N ALA A 41 11.78 -12.46 -0.34
CA ALA A 41 12.24 -11.10 -0.02
C ALA A 41 12.13 -10.16 -1.24
N ASP A 42 12.55 -10.61 -2.42
CA ASP A 42 12.47 -9.81 -3.65
C ASP A 42 11.02 -9.57 -4.10
N LEU A 43 10.14 -10.56 -3.93
CA LEU A 43 8.71 -10.39 -4.16
C LEU A 43 8.14 -9.28 -3.26
N PHE A 44 8.44 -9.33 -1.96
CA PHE A 44 7.93 -8.34 -1.01
C PHE A 44 8.50 -6.94 -1.24
N ARG A 45 9.77 -6.80 -1.62
CA ARG A 45 10.35 -5.49 -2.00
C ARG A 45 9.62 -4.87 -3.19
N LYS A 46 9.29 -5.66 -4.21
CA LYS A 46 8.50 -5.18 -5.36
C LYS A 46 7.10 -4.76 -4.94
N ALA A 47 6.42 -5.60 -4.16
CA ALA A 47 5.08 -5.30 -3.64
C ALA A 47 5.06 -4.05 -2.74
N GLN A 48 6.13 -3.82 -1.97
CA GLN A 48 6.27 -2.64 -1.13
C GLN A 48 6.44 -1.38 -1.99
N ALA A 49 7.29 -1.44 -3.02
CA ALA A 49 7.48 -0.33 -3.96
C ALA A 49 6.16 0.04 -4.66
N ASP A 50 5.40 -0.97 -5.11
CA ASP A 50 4.09 -0.76 -5.72
C ASP A 50 3.07 -0.17 -4.74
N SER A 51 3.08 -0.61 -3.49
CA SER A 51 2.22 -0.05 -2.43
C SER A 51 2.56 1.42 -2.15
N ARG A 52 3.84 1.78 -2.03
CA ARG A 52 4.28 3.17 -1.86
C ARG A 52 3.86 4.04 -3.05
N LYS A 53 4.02 3.53 -4.28
CA LYS A 53 3.58 4.22 -5.50
C LYS A 53 2.06 4.41 -5.54
N GLY A 54 1.29 3.39 -5.19
CA GLY A 54 -0.17 3.45 -5.13
C GLY A 54 -0.66 4.50 -4.12
N ALA A 55 -0.08 4.54 -2.93
CA ALA A 55 -0.38 5.55 -1.93
C ALA A 55 -0.11 6.97 -2.42
N GLU A 56 1.02 7.20 -3.10
CA GLU A 56 1.38 8.52 -3.61
C GLU A 56 0.41 9.02 -4.70
N LEU A 57 0.08 8.15 -5.67
CA LEU A 57 -0.91 8.47 -6.70
C LEU A 57 -2.29 8.78 -6.09
N ALA A 58 -2.69 8.02 -5.07
CA ALA A 58 -3.95 8.23 -4.38
C ALA A 58 -3.98 9.54 -3.59
N LYS A 59 -2.89 9.90 -2.91
CA LYS A 59 -2.73 11.21 -2.23
C LYS A 59 -2.84 12.37 -3.21
N GLN A 60 -2.17 12.29 -4.35
CA GLN A 60 -2.24 13.32 -5.39
C GLN A 60 -3.68 13.51 -5.90
N LEU A 61 -4.39 12.40 -6.13
CA LEU A 61 -5.79 12.45 -6.56
C LEU A 61 -6.74 12.95 -5.46
N LEU A 62 -6.48 12.66 -4.18
CA LEU A 62 -7.21 13.22 -3.05
C LEU A 62 -7.02 14.73 -2.96
N ALA A 63 -5.78 15.21 -3.10
CA ALA A 63 -5.45 16.63 -3.04
C ALA A 63 -6.13 17.45 -4.17
N GLN A 64 -6.44 16.82 -5.30
CA GLN A 64 -7.20 17.46 -6.39
C GLN A 64 -8.72 17.52 -6.14
N ARG A 65 -9.22 16.76 -5.16
CA ARG A 65 -10.66 16.62 -4.87
C ARG A 65 -11.10 17.33 -3.59
N LEU A 66 -10.14 17.84 -2.81
CA LEU A 66 -10.33 18.63 -1.59
C LEU A 66 -10.04 20.10 -1.88
#